data_AF-A0AAW0W8U1-F1
#
_entry.id   AF-A0AAW0W8U1-F1
#
_cell.length_a   1.000
_cell.length_b   1.000
_cell.length_c   1.000
_cell.angle_alpha   90.00
_cell.angle_beta   90.00
_cell.angle_gamma   90.00
#
_symmetry.space_group_name_H-M   'P 1'
#
loop_
_entity.id
_entity.type
_entity.pdbx_description
1 polymer ?
#
loop_
_entity_poly.entity_id
_entity_poly.type
_entity_poly.pdbx_seq_one_letter_code
_entity_poly.pdbx_strand_id
1 'polypeptide(L)'
;DAGGSERSGDVWDFHKRLATLTIPGFVLEVKMMILRTSLLLVAVLVLQAEATTPPAQFSGRLCGRYCGRTLSPVCGSDGVTYYNYCMYENARCIHPGLTILYMGYCPGGAGIIGEEP
;
A
#
# COMPACT_ATOMS: atom_id res chain seq x y z
N ASP A 1 -52.49 63.75 -8.54
CA ASP A 1 -51.37 62.98 -9.09
C ASP A 1 -51.52 61.53 -8.64
N ALA A 2 -52.17 60.67 -9.44
CA ALA A 2 -51.53 59.76 -10.40
C ALA A 2 -50.45 58.89 -9.73
N GLY A 3 -50.47 57.56 -9.68
CA GLY A 3 -51.27 56.52 -10.35
C GLY A 3 -50.38 55.28 -10.57
N GLY A 4 -50.96 54.08 -10.48
CA GLY A 4 -50.40 52.78 -10.93
C GLY A 4 -49.59 52.02 -9.87
N SER A 5 -50.01 50.89 -9.28
CA SER A 5 -50.56 49.61 -9.77
C SER A 5 -49.53 48.68 -10.44
N GLU A 6 -49.64 47.38 -10.09
CA GLU A 6 -49.05 46.18 -10.72
C GLU A 6 -47.62 45.76 -10.33
N ARG A 7 -47.26 44.49 -10.08
CA ARG A 7 -48.01 43.22 -9.98
C ARG A 7 -47.09 42.19 -9.32
N SER A 8 -47.64 41.50 -8.34
CA SER A 8 -47.18 40.21 -7.82
C SER A 8 -47.10 39.18 -8.97
N GLY A 9 -45.93 38.62 -9.31
CA GLY A 9 -45.90 37.56 -10.33
C GLY A 9 -44.57 36.98 -10.83
N ASP A 10 -43.48 37.74 -10.93
CA ASP A 10 -42.49 37.42 -11.98
C ASP A 10 -41.37 36.42 -11.61
N VAL A 11 -41.10 36.17 -10.32
CA VAL A 11 -40.03 35.21 -9.93
C VAL A 11 -40.50 33.75 -10.01
N TRP A 12 -41.80 33.50 -9.83
CA TRP A 12 -42.38 32.15 -9.93
C TRP A 12 -42.70 31.74 -11.38
N ASP A 13 -42.64 32.66 -12.36
CA ASP A 13 -42.97 32.36 -13.77
C ASP A 13 -41.81 31.66 -14.51
N PHE A 14 -40.55 31.94 -14.16
CA PHE A 14 -39.40 31.24 -14.75
C PHE A 14 -39.33 29.76 -14.32
N HIS A 15 -39.70 29.46 -13.06
CA HIS A 15 -39.81 28.10 -12.55
C HIS A 15 -41.04 27.35 -13.10
N LYS A 16 -42.15 28.06 -13.39
CA LYS A 16 -43.34 27.45 -14.02
C LYS A 16 -43.14 27.09 -15.49
N ARG A 17 -42.38 27.89 -16.25
CA ARG A 17 -42.13 27.63 -17.68
C ARG A 17 -41.20 26.43 -17.93
N LEU A 18 -40.32 26.10 -16.98
CA LEU A 18 -39.52 24.86 -17.01
C LEU A 18 -40.33 23.61 -16.60
N ALA A 19 -41.41 23.78 -15.83
CA ALA A 19 -42.28 22.68 -15.41
C ALA A 19 -43.27 22.21 -16.50
N THR A 20 -43.52 23.01 -17.54
CA THR A 20 -44.45 22.66 -18.64
C THR A 20 -43.80 21.92 -19.82
N LEU A 21 -42.50 21.64 -19.76
CA LEU A 21 -41.76 20.86 -20.78
C LEU A 21 -41.38 19.44 -20.31
N THR A 22 -42.00 18.93 -19.25
CA THR A 22 -41.81 17.55 -18.82
C THR A 22 -42.66 16.61 -19.67
N ILE A 23 -42.10 16.21 -20.80
CA ILE A 23 -42.49 15.00 -21.52
C ILE A 23 -42.36 13.84 -20.50
N PRO A 24 -43.45 13.13 -20.14
CA PRO A 24 -43.43 12.11 -19.08
C PRO A 24 -42.50 10.92 -19.37
N GLY A 25 -42.06 10.72 -20.61
CA GLY A 25 -41.01 9.77 -20.98
C GLY A 25 -39.58 10.25 -20.69
N PHE A 26 -39.32 11.56 -20.76
CA PHE A 26 -37.96 12.10 -20.65
C PHE A 26 -37.47 12.16 -19.19
N VAL A 27 -38.36 12.42 -18.23
CA VAL A 27 -37.99 12.52 -16.79
C VAL A 27 -37.68 11.15 -16.18
N LEU A 28 -38.29 10.07 -16.69
CA LEU A 28 -37.98 8.70 -16.26
C LEU A 28 -36.65 8.21 -16.86
N GLU A 29 -36.38 8.53 -18.13
CA GLU A 29 -35.10 8.28 -18.79
C GLU A 29 -33.96 9.07 -18.12
N VAL A 30 -34.17 10.35 -17.79
CA VAL A 30 -33.17 11.20 -17.12
C VAL A 30 -32.91 10.75 -15.68
N LYS A 31 -33.94 10.35 -14.91
CA LYS A 31 -33.77 9.84 -13.54
C LYS A 31 -33.06 8.48 -13.53
N MET A 32 -33.32 7.63 -14.52
CA MET A 32 -32.60 6.36 -14.72
C MET A 32 -31.18 6.58 -15.23
N MET A 33 -30.94 7.61 -16.07
CA MET A 33 -29.59 8.02 -16.46
C MET A 33 -28.79 8.56 -15.28
N ILE A 34 -29.38 9.41 -14.44
CA ILE A 34 -28.74 9.94 -13.22
C ILE A 34 -28.46 8.80 -12.23
N LEU A 35 -29.41 7.87 -12.02
CA LEU A 35 -29.22 6.71 -11.15
C LEU A 35 -28.16 5.74 -11.68
N ARG A 36 -28.14 5.45 -12.99
CA ARG A 36 -27.14 4.57 -13.62
C ARG A 36 -25.76 5.21 -13.63
N THR A 37 -25.65 6.49 -13.97
CA THR A 37 -24.37 7.22 -13.95
C THR A 37 -23.84 7.35 -12.53
N SER A 38 -24.70 7.65 -11.54
CA SER A 38 -24.31 7.67 -10.12
C SER A 38 -23.90 6.27 -9.63
N LEU A 39 -24.62 5.21 -10.01
CA LEU A 39 -24.28 3.84 -9.65
C LEU A 39 -22.96 3.38 -10.29
N LEU A 40 -22.73 3.71 -11.56
CA LEU A 40 -21.47 3.44 -12.27
C LEU A 40 -20.30 4.23 -11.67
N LEU A 41 -20.49 5.50 -11.33
CA LEU A 41 -19.47 6.32 -10.66
C LEU A 41 -19.13 5.76 -9.28
N VAL A 42 -20.13 5.39 -8.47
CA VAL A 42 -19.90 4.75 -7.16
C VAL A 42 -19.20 3.40 -7.33
N ALA A 43 -19.59 2.57 -8.30
CA ALA A 43 -18.91 1.30 -8.58
C ALA A 43 -17.45 1.49 -9.00
N VAL A 44 -17.15 2.47 -9.86
CA VAL A 44 -15.78 2.81 -10.26
C VAL A 44 -14.95 3.31 -9.08
N LEU A 45 -15.51 4.15 -8.21
CA LEU A 45 -14.84 4.63 -7.00
C LEU A 45 -14.56 3.49 -6.01
N VAL A 46 -15.50 2.54 -5.86
CA VAL A 46 -15.31 1.33 -5.03
C VAL A 46 -14.20 0.43 -5.61
N LEU A 47 -14.15 0.25 -6.94
CA LEU A 47 -13.08 -0.52 -7.61
C LEU A 47 -11.71 0.15 -7.50
N GLN A 48 -11.63 1.48 -7.38
CA GLN A 48 -10.37 2.20 -7.17
C GLN A 48 -9.85 2.12 -5.73
N ALA A 49 -10.68 1.70 -4.77
CA ALA A 49 -10.31 1.63 -3.36
C ALA A 49 -9.47 0.39 -2.97
N GLU A 50 -9.38 -0.61 -3.85
CA GLU A 50 -8.68 -1.88 -3.57
C GLU A 50 -7.23 -1.93 -4.10
N ALA A 51 -6.79 -0.93 -4.87
CA ALA A 51 -5.49 -0.94 -5.54
C ALA A 51 -4.41 -0.02 -4.90
N THR A 52 -4.69 0.60 -3.75
CA THR A 52 -3.77 1.52 -3.08
C THR A 52 -3.06 0.94 -1.86
N THR A 53 -3.29 -0.32 -1.51
CA THR A 53 -2.29 -1.02 -0.68
C THR A 53 -1.14 -1.38 -1.62
N PRO A 54 0.05 -0.73 -1.52
CA PRO A 54 1.24 -1.37 -2.07
C PRO A 54 1.24 -2.79 -1.49
N PRO A 55 1.61 -3.84 -2.27
CA PRO A 55 1.91 -5.11 -1.62
C PRO A 55 2.85 -4.73 -0.50
N ALA A 56 2.49 -5.07 0.74
CA ALA A 56 3.46 -5.01 1.81
C ALA A 56 4.62 -5.83 1.27
N GLN A 57 5.66 -5.15 0.77
CA GLN A 57 6.92 -5.78 0.49
C GLN A 57 7.45 -6.06 1.88
N PHE A 58 6.93 -7.15 2.45
CA PHE A 58 7.71 -7.98 3.30
C PHE A 58 8.80 -8.54 2.39
N SER A 59 9.77 -7.68 2.08
CA SER A 59 11.15 -8.11 1.95
C SER A 59 11.61 -8.55 3.34
N GLY A 60 10.88 -9.50 3.92
CA GLY A 60 11.33 -10.30 5.02
C GLY A 60 12.58 -10.94 4.50
N ARG A 61 13.71 -10.60 5.09
CA ARG A 61 14.94 -11.28 4.75
C ARG A 61 14.68 -12.76 5.09
N LEU A 62 14.55 -13.59 4.06
CA LEU A 62 14.64 -15.03 4.25
C LEU A 62 16.08 -15.30 4.66
N CYS A 63 16.30 -15.28 5.98
CA CYS A 63 17.55 -15.68 6.59
C CYS A 63 17.67 -17.20 6.49
N GLY A 64 18.90 -17.73 6.36
CA GLY A 64 19.11 -19.17 6.21
C GLY A 64 19.26 -19.61 4.77
N ARG A 65 20.21 -19.00 4.05
CA ARG A 65 20.68 -19.51 2.76
C ARG A 65 21.54 -20.75 2.98
N TYR A 66 21.50 -21.70 2.06
CA TYR A 66 22.43 -22.82 2.07
C TYR A 66 23.86 -22.30 1.91
N CYS A 67 24.76 -22.74 2.79
CA CYS A 67 26.16 -22.37 2.77
C CYS A 67 27.01 -23.62 2.51
N GLY A 68 28.03 -23.47 1.68
CA GLY A 68 28.99 -24.55 1.45
C GLY A 68 29.82 -24.88 2.70
N ARG A 69 30.46 -26.05 2.68
CA ARG A 69 31.32 -26.55 3.77
C ARG A 69 32.78 -26.11 3.62
N THR A 70 33.03 -24.96 3.00
CA THR A 70 34.38 -24.39 2.89
C THR A 70 34.73 -23.68 4.19
N LEU A 71 35.77 -24.16 4.88
CA LEU A 71 36.27 -23.55 6.10
C LEU A 71 37.00 -22.24 5.77
N SER A 72 36.39 -21.12 6.12
CA SER A 72 36.97 -19.78 5.95
C SER A 72 36.48 -18.88 7.10
N PRO A 73 37.04 -19.08 8.31
CA PRO A 73 36.47 -18.56 9.54
C PRO A 73 36.41 -17.03 9.58
N VAL A 74 35.35 -16.49 10.18
CA VAL A 74 35.13 -15.05 10.36
C VAL A 74 34.75 -14.77 11.81
N CYS A 75 35.40 -13.81 12.46
CA CYS A 75 35.07 -13.40 13.82
C CYS A 75 34.03 -12.27 13.80
N GLY A 76 32.86 -12.51 14.40
CA GLY A 76 31.82 -11.50 14.57
C GLY A 76 32.03 -10.59 15.79
N SER A 77 31.37 -9.44 15.80
CA SER A 77 31.38 -8.49 16.93
C SER A 77 30.68 -9.02 18.19
N ASP A 78 29.98 -10.13 18.06
CA ASP A 78 29.43 -10.94 19.15
C ASP A 78 30.48 -11.87 19.79
N GLY A 79 31.72 -11.88 19.28
CA GLY A 79 32.78 -12.77 19.74
C GLY A 79 32.62 -14.21 19.25
N VAL A 80 31.71 -14.48 18.31
CA VAL A 80 31.46 -15.82 17.76
C VAL A 80 32.25 -16.02 16.47
N THR A 81 32.83 -17.21 16.31
CA THR A 81 33.46 -17.58 15.04
C THR A 81 32.45 -18.23 14.11
N TYR A 82 32.24 -17.63 12.95
CA TYR A 82 31.42 -18.17 11.87
C TYR A 82 32.27 -19.05 10.96
N TYR A 83 31.78 -20.26 10.64
CA TYR A 83 32.51 -21.23 9.82
C TYR A 83 32.95 -20.65 8.46
N ASN A 84 32.09 -19.81 7.88
CA ASN A 84 32.39 -18.99 6.71
C ASN A 84 31.55 -17.72 6.64
N TYR A 85 31.89 -16.86 5.68
CA TYR A 85 31.18 -15.60 5.41
C TYR A 85 29.68 -15.80 5.13
N CYS A 86 29.29 -16.90 4.48
CA CYS A 86 27.88 -17.19 4.23
C CYS A 86 27.11 -17.44 5.53
N MET A 87 27.68 -18.18 6.48
CA MET A 87 27.08 -18.38 7.80
C MET A 87 26.99 -17.06 8.58
N TYR A 88 28.01 -16.20 8.48
CA TYR A 88 27.98 -14.85 9.04
C TYR A 88 26.84 -14.00 8.46
N GLU A 89 26.63 -14.04 7.14
CA GLU A 89 25.52 -13.31 6.49
C GLU A 89 24.16 -13.81 6.95
N ASN A 90 24.02 -15.13 7.14
CA ASN A 90 22.79 -15.71 7.70
C ASN A 90 22.51 -15.20 9.12
N ALA A 91 23.54 -15.08 9.96
CA ALA A 91 23.35 -14.52 11.29
C ALA A 91 23.12 -13.01 11.27
N ARG A 92 23.84 -12.25 10.43
CA ARG A 92 23.63 -10.81 10.25
C ARG A 92 22.25 -10.47 9.68
N CYS A 93 21.68 -11.39 8.90
CA CYS A 93 20.31 -11.28 8.43
C CYS A 93 19.30 -11.21 9.60
N ILE A 94 19.54 -11.99 10.66
CA ILE A 94 18.73 -12.03 11.88
C ILE A 94 19.15 -10.91 12.85
N HIS A 95 20.44 -10.58 12.86
CA HIS A 95 21.08 -9.58 13.73
C HIS A 95 21.75 -8.48 12.90
N PRO A 96 21.01 -7.46 12.41
CA PRO A 96 21.54 -6.45 11.49
C PRO A 96 22.69 -5.61 12.06
N GLY A 97 22.86 -5.57 13.38
CA GLY A 97 23.98 -4.90 14.06
C GLY A 97 25.27 -5.73 14.15
N LEU A 98 25.26 -6.98 13.69
CA LEU A 98 26.43 -7.84 13.70
C LEU A 98 27.46 -7.35 12.67
N THR A 99 28.68 -7.06 13.13
CA THR A 99 29.80 -6.62 12.29
C THR A 99 30.95 -7.63 12.34
N ILE A 100 31.89 -7.54 11.41
CA ILE A 100 33.09 -8.38 11.40
C ILE A 100 34.16 -7.68 12.24
N LEU A 101 34.74 -8.36 13.22
CA LEU A 101 35.92 -7.88 13.93
C LEU A 101 37.17 -8.09 13.10
N TYR A 102 37.39 -9.32 12.62
CA TYR A 102 38.50 -9.66 11.73
C TYR A 102 38.27 -11.01 11.04
N MET A 103 39.02 -11.26 9.97
CA MET A 103 39.01 -12.54 9.26
C MET A 103 39.82 -13.57 10.06
N GLY A 104 39.22 -14.72 10.37
CA GLY A 104 39.79 -15.75 11.24
C GLY A 104 38.92 -16.08 12.45
N TYR A 105 39.51 -16.80 13.40
CA TYR A 105 38.85 -17.24 14.64
C TYR A 105 38.83 -16.13 15.70
N CYS A 106 37.74 -15.98 16.44
CA CYS A 106 37.71 -15.09 17.61
C CYS A 106 38.70 -15.53 18.71
N PRO A 107 39.28 -14.60 19.48
CA PRO A 107 40.27 -14.92 20.48
C PRO A 107 39.55 -15.43 21.73
N GLY A 108 39.87 -16.64 22.19
CA GLY A 108 39.23 -17.21 23.38
C GLY A 108 38.16 -18.29 23.11
N GLY A 109 38.07 -18.83 21.90
CA GLY A 109 37.46 -20.15 21.67
C GLY A 109 35.94 -20.23 21.86
N ALA A 110 35.20 -19.15 21.61
CA ALA A 110 33.77 -19.28 21.36
C ALA A 110 33.59 -20.18 20.13
N GLY A 111 32.89 -21.31 20.32
CA GLY A 111 32.79 -22.39 19.32
C GLY A 111 32.41 -21.89 17.92
N ILE A 112 32.76 -22.69 16.92
CA ILE A 112 32.41 -22.41 15.52
C ILE A 112 30.93 -22.68 15.29
N ILE A 113 30.22 -21.70 14.74
CA ILE A 113 28.83 -21.90 14.27
C ILE A 113 28.84 -22.25 12.78
N GLY A 114 28.20 -23.38 12.45
CA GLY A 114 28.19 -23.95 11.10
C GLY A 114 28.82 -25.34 10.98
N GLU A 115 29.29 -25.94 12.07
CA GLU A 115 29.53 -27.39 12.10
C GLU A 115 28.14 -28.06 12.19
N GLU A 116 27.54 -28.40 11.04
CA GLU A 116 26.50 -29.42 11.01
C GLU A 116 27.11 -30.74 11.53
N PRO A 117 26.36 -31.58 12.26
CA PRO A 117 26.82 -32.92 12.63
C PRO A 117 27.17 -33.80 11.43
#